data_AF-A0A2H6FUN6-F1
#
_entry.id   AF-A0A2H6FUN6-F1
#
_cell.length_a   1.000
_cell.length_b   1.000
_cell.length_c   1.000
_cell.angle_alpha   90.00
_cell.angle_beta   90.00
_cell.angle_gamma   90.00
#
_symmetry.space_group_name_H-M   'P 1'
#
loop_
_entity.id
_entity.type
_entity.pdbx_description
1 polymer ?
#
loop_
_entity_poly.entity_id
_entity_poly.type
_entity_poly.pdbx_seq_one_letter_code
_entity_poly.pdbx_strand_id
1 'polypeptide(L)'
;MKNRKCSISNKLTLVCVLLLTSYFLFPVSSYAEVIDRVVAVVDDEVVMLSEFNETLREAGMTGMEVTQDEVLDGLINRILLLREARKARRTHVFSARTKRFDNMLINEYIEKRVKAFIRVPYNEIELFYEDNVEFFQGENFFDVRDEIEAYLVETEVNKRLIDHINELREKAYIRKQLIRGD
;
A
#
# COMPACT_ATOMS: atom_id res chain seq x y z
N MET A 1 -75.77 -43.54 -4.61
CA MET A 1 -74.95 -42.43 -5.15
C MET A 1 -73.53 -42.55 -4.61
N LYS A 2 -72.58 -42.98 -5.45
CA LYS A 2 -71.26 -43.51 -5.05
C LYS A 2 -70.18 -42.41 -5.08
N ASN A 3 -69.59 -42.15 -3.91
CA ASN A 3 -68.24 -41.65 -3.62
C ASN A 3 -67.42 -41.00 -4.76
N ARG A 4 -67.69 -39.72 -5.09
CA ARG A 4 -66.77 -38.90 -5.92
C ARG A 4 -65.91 -37.90 -5.12
N LYS A 5 -66.15 -37.72 -3.82
CA LYS A 5 -65.42 -36.73 -3.00
C LYS A 5 -63.98 -37.14 -2.62
N CYS A 6 -63.65 -38.44 -2.64
CA CYS A 6 -62.34 -38.95 -2.20
C CYS A 6 -61.22 -38.80 -3.25
N SER A 7 -61.54 -38.71 -4.54
CA SER A 7 -60.51 -38.56 -5.61
C SER A 7 -60.02 -37.10 -5.75
N ILE A 8 -60.84 -36.11 -5.41
CA ILE A 8 -60.53 -34.69 -5.58
C ILE A 8 -59.56 -34.19 -4.49
N SER A 9 -59.72 -34.67 -3.25
CA SER A 9 -58.83 -34.30 -2.13
C SER A 9 -57.40 -34.84 -2.30
N ASN A 10 -57.24 -36.05 -2.85
CA ASN A 10 -55.92 -36.66 -3.12
C ASN A 10 -55.19 -35.98 -4.30
N LYS A 11 -55.93 -35.49 -5.31
CA LYS A 11 -55.36 -34.72 -6.42
C LYS A 11 -54.91 -33.33 -5.97
N LEU A 12 -55.66 -32.69 -5.08
CA LEU A 12 -55.32 -31.38 -4.53
C LEU A 12 -54.06 -31.45 -3.66
N THR A 13 -53.92 -32.49 -2.83
CA THR A 13 -52.70 -32.71 -2.03
C THR A 13 -51.49 -33.00 -2.90
N LEU A 14 -51.63 -33.79 -3.96
CA LEU A 14 -50.55 -34.03 -4.93
C LEU A 14 -50.09 -32.73 -5.61
N VAL A 15 -51.02 -31.87 -6.02
CA VAL A 15 -50.70 -30.56 -6.61
C VAL A 15 -49.99 -29.65 -5.60
N CYS A 16 -50.45 -29.60 -4.35
CA CYS A 16 -49.79 -28.84 -3.29
C CYS A 16 -48.35 -29.32 -3.03
N VAL A 17 -48.12 -30.64 -2.96
CA VAL A 17 -46.78 -31.20 -2.78
C VAL A 17 -45.89 -30.87 -3.98
N LEU A 18 -46.41 -30.96 -5.20
CA LEU A 18 -45.66 -30.68 -6.43
C LEU A 18 -45.28 -29.19 -6.55
N LEU A 19 -46.16 -28.28 -6.13
CA LEU A 19 -45.90 -26.84 -6.04
C LEU A 19 -44.87 -26.49 -4.96
N LEU A 20 -44.94 -27.15 -3.79
CA LEU A 20 -43.95 -27.00 -2.72
C LEU A 20 -42.56 -27.48 -3.16
N THR A 21 -42.47 -28.65 -3.81
CA THR A 21 -41.19 -29.16 -4.31
C THR A 21 -40.62 -28.29 -5.43
N SER A 22 -41.47 -27.69 -6.27
CA SER A 22 -41.04 -26.74 -7.31
C SER A 22 -40.41 -25.49 -6.69
N TYR A 23 -40.98 -24.97 -5.60
CA TYR A 23 -40.42 -23.83 -4.86
C TYR A 23 -39.04 -24.11 -4.24
N PHE A 24 -38.79 -25.35 -3.79
CA PHE A 24 -37.48 -25.76 -3.26
C PHE A 24 -36.42 -26.04 -4.34
N LEU A 25 -36.83 -26.20 -5.61
CA LEU A 25 -35.91 -26.45 -6.73
C LEU A 25 -35.41 -25.17 -7.41
N PHE A 26 -35.87 -23.99 -7.01
CA PHE A 26 -35.28 -22.74 -7.46
C PHE A 26 -33.95 -22.52 -6.72
N PRO A 27 -32.80 -22.61 -7.40
CA PRO A 27 -31.54 -22.24 -6.77
C PRO A 27 -31.63 -20.77 -6.38
N VAL A 28 -31.54 -20.50 -5.08
CA VAL A 28 -31.33 -19.14 -4.59
C VAL A 28 -30.00 -18.70 -5.16
N SER A 29 -30.01 -17.71 -6.06
CA SER A 29 -28.77 -17.14 -6.59
C SER A 29 -27.95 -16.60 -5.42
N SER A 30 -26.95 -17.38 -5.00
CA SER A 30 -25.98 -16.93 -4.02
C SER A 30 -25.05 -15.97 -4.76
N TYR A 31 -25.28 -14.68 -4.57
CA TYR A 31 -24.37 -13.64 -5.03
C TYR A 31 -23.15 -13.65 -4.11
N ALA A 32 -22.06 -14.24 -4.59
CA ALA A 32 -20.74 -14.01 -4.02
C ALA A 32 -20.23 -12.67 -4.58
N GLU A 33 -20.23 -11.63 -3.76
CA GLU A 33 -19.64 -10.34 -4.11
C GLU A 33 -18.13 -10.38 -3.87
N VAL A 34 -17.33 -10.01 -4.87
CA VAL A 34 -15.89 -9.79 -4.70
C VAL A 34 -15.72 -8.44 -4.01
N ILE A 35 -15.39 -8.47 -2.72
CA ILE A 35 -15.29 -7.26 -1.89
C ILE A 35 -14.10 -6.38 -2.33
N ASP A 36 -12.91 -6.97 -2.49
CA ASP A 36 -11.72 -6.27 -3.01
C ASP A 36 -10.71 -7.28 -3.57
N ARG A 37 -9.92 -6.86 -4.56
CA ARG A 37 -8.91 -7.69 -5.22
C ARG A 37 -7.52 -7.42 -4.63
N VAL A 38 -6.69 -8.44 -4.55
CA VAL A 38 -5.28 -8.32 -4.13
C VAL A 38 -4.41 -8.05 -5.36
N VAL A 39 -3.54 -7.03 -5.27
CA VAL A 39 -2.61 -6.64 -6.34
C VAL A 39 -1.18 -7.08 -6.01
N ALA A 40 -0.81 -7.14 -4.74
CA ALA A 40 0.46 -7.70 -4.32
C ALA A 40 0.37 -8.32 -2.91
N VAL A 41 1.24 -9.29 -2.66
CA VAL A 41 1.44 -9.89 -1.34
C VAL A 41 2.89 -9.61 -0.92
N VAL A 42 3.07 -9.10 0.30
CA VAL A 42 4.36 -8.79 0.92
C VAL A 42 4.39 -9.47 2.29
N ASP A 43 5.00 -10.66 2.33
CA ASP A 43 4.96 -11.56 3.48
C ASP A 43 3.51 -11.83 3.95
N ASP A 44 3.14 -11.34 5.13
CA ASP A 44 1.81 -11.49 5.73
C ASP A 44 0.88 -10.28 5.48
N GLU A 45 1.35 -9.25 4.76
CA GLU A 45 0.57 -8.07 4.39
C GLU A 45 0.19 -8.12 2.90
N VAL A 46 -0.96 -7.54 2.57
CA VAL A 46 -1.51 -7.53 1.20
C VAL A 46 -1.78 -6.11 0.76
N VAL A 47 -1.46 -5.81 -0.50
CA VAL A 47 -1.84 -4.57 -1.16
C VAL A 47 -3.16 -4.81 -1.88
N MET A 48 -4.19 -4.08 -1.46
CA MET A 48 -5.52 -4.15 -2.07
C MET A 48 -5.62 -3.27 -3.33
N LEU A 49 -6.53 -3.62 -4.24
CA LEU A 49 -6.75 -2.87 -5.47
C LEU A 49 -7.34 -1.49 -5.19
N SER A 50 -8.22 -1.36 -4.19
CA SER A 50 -8.73 -0.07 -3.76
C SER A 50 -7.61 0.88 -3.30
N GLU A 51 -6.70 0.40 -2.45
CA GLU A 51 -5.52 1.14 -1.98
C GLU A 51 -4.59 1.51 -3.13
N PHE A 52 -4.31 0.57 -4.04
CA PHE A 52 -3.51 0.84 -5.23
C PHE A 52 -4.11 1.94 -6.11
N ASN A 53 -5.40 1.86 -6.41
CA ASN A 53 -6.08 2.84 -7.25
C ASN A 53 -6.20 4.22 -6.58
N GLU A 54 -6.42 4.26 -5.25
CA GLU A 54 -6.40 5.51 -4.49
C GLU A 54 -5.03 6.18 -4.62
N THR A 55 -3.95 5.42 -4.43
CA THR A 55 -2.58 5.92 -4.49
C THR A 55 -2.20 6.35 -5.91
N LEU A 56 -2.64 5.62 -6.94
CA LEU A 56 -2.43 5.98 -8.35
C LEU A 56 -3.15 7.29 -8.70
N ARG A 57 -4.37 7.50 -8.18
CA ARG A 57 -5.11 8.76 -8.35
C ARG A 57 -4.44 9.92 -7.63
N GLU A 58 -3.98 9.72 -6.39
CA GLU A 58 -3.21 10.72 -5.64
C GLU A 58 -1.94 11.11 -6.41
N ALA A 59 -1.20 10.13 -6.96
CA ALA A 59 0.01 10.38 -7.75
C ALA A 59 -0.30 11.19 -9.03
N GLY A 60 -1.36 10.83 -9.77
CA GLY A 60 -1.76 11.56 -10.98
C GLY A 60 -2.19 13.01 -10.72
N MET A 61 -2.63 13.36 -9.51
CA MET A 61 -2.95 14.75 -9.13
C MET A 61 -1.70 15.62 -8.94
N THR A 62 -0.52 15.03 -8.74
CA THR A 62 0.73 15.78 -8.54
C THR A 62 1.35 16.29 -9.84
N GLY A 63 0.79 15.92 -11.00
CA GLY A 63 1.27 16.34 -12.32
C GLY A 63 2.53 15.62 -12.80
N MET A 64 3.08 14.70 -12.00
CA MET A 64 4.18 13.82 -12.41
C MET A 64 3.62 12.60 -13.16
N GLU A 65 4.26 12.24 -14.27
CA GLU A 65 3.98 10.99 -14.97
C GLU A 65 4.57 9.84 -14.15
N VAL A 66 3.70 9.13 -13.43
CA VAL A 66 4.09 7.99 -12.59
C VAL A 66 3.50 6.72 -13.18
N THR A 67 4.33 5.71 -13.36
CA THR A 67 3.92 4.42 -13.89
C THR A 67 3.18 3.60 -12.81
N GLN A 68 2.33 2.69 -13.25
CA GLN A 68 1.63 1.77 -12.33
C GLN A 68 2.60 0.93 -11.50
N ASP A 69 3.73 0.54 -12.06
CA ASP A 69 4.73 -0.28 -11.36
C ASP A 69 5.44 0.53 -10.26
N GLU A 70 5.76 1.81 -10.52
CA GLU A 70 6.34 2.71 -9.51
C GLU A 70 5.39 2.95 -8.33
N VAL A 71 4.09 3.14 -8.60
CA VAL A 71 3.10 3.27 -7.53
C VAL A 71 3.02 1.98 -6.70
N LEU A 72 3.00 0.82 -7.36
CA LEU A 72 2.96 -0.47 -6.68
C LEU A 72 4.22 -0.70 -5.84
N ASP A 73 5.40 -0.40 -6.39
CA ASP A 73 6.66 -0.50 -5.66
C ASP A 73 6.72 0.48 -4.49
N GLY A 74 6.16 1.69 -4.63
CA GLY A 74 6.00 2.63 -3.52
C GLY A 74 5.17 2.05 -2.38
N LEU A 75 4.06 1.37 -2.69
CA LEU A 75 3.23 0.69 -1.69
C LEU A 75 3.96 -0.48 -1.03
N ILE A 76 4.68 -1.30 -1.80
CA ILE A 76 5.49 -2.40 -1.27
C ILE A 76 6.58 -1.86 -0.33
N ASN A 77 7.31 -0.85 -0.76
CA ASN A 77 8.37 -0.23 0.02
C ASN A 77 7.82 0.36 1.33
N ARG A 78 6.63 0.98 1.28
CA ARG A 78 5.92 1.48 2.46
C ARG A 78 5.61 0.36 3.45
N ILE A 79 5.09 -0.79 3.00
CA ILE A 79 4.81 -1.94 3.86
C ILE A 79 6.08 -2.44 4.54
N LEU A 80 7.17 -2.59 3.78
CA LEU A 80 8.46 -3.07 4.32
C LEU A 80 8.99 -2.15 5.43
N LEU A 81 9.01 -0.84 5.18
CA LEU A 81 9.45 0.16 6.17
C LEU A 81 8.57 0.17 7.41
N LEU A 82 7.25 0.11 7.23
CA LEU A 82 6.29 0.12 8.31
C LEU A 82 6.44 -1.09 9.22
N ARG A 83 6.71 -2.27 8.65
CA ARG A 83 6.98 -3.49 9.41
C ARG A 83 8.22 -3.34 10.29
N GLU A 84 9.32 -2.85 9.74
CA GLU A 84 10.54 -2.64 10.52
C GLU A 84 10.36 -1.55 11.59
N ALA A 85 9.62 -0.48 11.27
CA ALA A 85 9.26 0.55 12.24
C ALA A 85 8.49 -0.02 13.44
N ARG A 86 7.47 -0.86 13.18
CA ARG A 86 6.68 -1.54 14.22
C ARG A 86 7.55 -2.46 15.08
N LYS A 87 8.42 -3.24 14.43
CA LYS A 87 9.38 -4.14 15.10
C LYS A 87 10.35 -3.37 15.99
N ALA A 88 10.91 -2.26 15.50
CA ALA A 88 11.85 -1.42 16.25
C ALA A 88 11.23 -0.81 17.51
N ARG A 89 9.96 -0.40 17.44
CA ARG A 89 9.24 0.19 18.58
C ARG A 89 8.72 -0.84 19.59
N ARG A 90 8.84 -2.16 19.32
CA ARG A 90 8.27 -3.26 20.14
C ARG A 90 6.82 -3.02 20.55
N THR A 91 6.07 -2.33 19.70
CA THR A 91 4.78 -1.77 20.05
C THR A 91 3.69 -2.64 19.44
N HIS A 92 2.96 -3.40 20.26
CA HIS A 92 1.75 -4.14 19.85
C HIS A 92 0.51 -3.24 19.87
N VAL A 93 0.64 -1.98 19.45
CA VAL A 93 -0.47 -1.03 19.58
C VAL A 93 -1.46 -1.26 18.44
N PHE A 94 -2.59 -1.83 18.83
CA PHE A 94 -3.83 -2.00 18.07
C PHE A 94 -4.59 -0.66 17.93
N SER A 95 -3.88 0.47 17.80
CA SER A 95 -4.56 1.74 17.50
C SER A 95 -5.12 1.68 16.08
N ALA A 96 -6.22 2.39 15.84
CA ALA A 96 -6.83 2.50 14.52
C ALA A 96 -5.74 2.80 13.47
N ARG A 97 -5.53 1.86 12.54
CA ARG A 97 -4.52 1.96 11.48
C ARG A 97 -4.94 3.09 10.54
N THR A 98 -4.50 4.30 10.83
CA THR A 98 -4.69 5.44 9.92
C THR A 98 -3.39 5.67 9.15
N LYS A 99 -3.49 5.94 7.84
CA LYS A 99 -2.37 6.28 6.95
C LYS A 99 -1.41 7.31 7.57
N ARG A 100 -1.94 8.32 8.27
CA ARG A 100 -1.16 9.35 9.00
C ARG A 100 -0.28 8.77 10.12
N PHE A 101 -0.81 7.85 10.91
CA PHE A 101 -0.07 7.24 12.02
C PHE A 101 1.05 6.33 11.50
N ASP A 102 0.76 5.54 10.47
CA ASP A 102 1.79 4.72 9.81
C ASP A 102 2.92 5.60 9.24
N ASN A 103 2.58 6.71 8.58
CA ASN A 103 3.59 7.65 8.05
C ASN A 103 4.46 8.25 9.17
N MET A 104 3.85 8.59 10.32
CA MET A 104 4.58 9.05 11.49
C MET A 104 5.58 7.99 11.99
N LEU A 105 5.17 6.72 12.06
CA LEU A 105 6.04 5.62 12.49
C LEU A 105 7.20 5.40 11.52
N ILE A 106 6.93 5.44 10.21
CA ILE A 106 7.95 5.32 9.17
C ILE A 106 8.97 6.46 9.30
N ASN A 107 8.50 7.71 9.41
CA ASN A 107 9.39 8.87 9.53
C ASN A 107 10.25 8.80 10.80
N GLU A 108 9.67 8.43 11.94
CA GLU A 108 10.44 8.24 13.18
C GLU A 108 11.49 7.14 13.04
N TYR A 109 11.15 6.05 12.34
CA TYR A 109 12.09 4.97 12.05
C TYR A 109 13.26 5.45 11.18
N ILE A 110 12.98 6.15 10.07
CA ILE A 110 13.99 6.70 9.16
C ILE A 110 14.91 7.67 9.91
N GLU A 111 14.34 8.60 10.68
CA GLU A 111 15.10 9.57 11.49
C GLU A 111 16.08 8.87 12.44
N LYS A 112 15.61 7.84 13.16
CA LYS A 112 16.42 7.14 14.18
C LYS A 112 17.40 6.12 13.62
N ARG A 113 17.09 5.48 12.49
CA ARG A 113 17.88 4.35 11.97
C ARG A 113 18.74 4.71 10.78
N VAL A 114 18.24 5.60 9.92
CA VAL A 114 18.93 6.00 8.68
C VAL A 114 19.67 7.32 8.92
N LYS A 115 18.94 8.35 9.36
CA LYS A 115 19.47 9.72 9.43
C LYS A 115 20.39 9.99 10.62
N ALA A 116 20.16 9.35 11.77
CA ALA A 116 20.92 9.58 13.01
C ALA A 116 22.45 9.42 12.88
N PHE A 117 22.94 8.67 11.89
CA PHE A 117 24.36 8.41 11.67
C PHE A 117 24.96 9.17 10.49
N ILE A 118 24.21 10.07 9.85
CA ILE A 118 24.68 10.87 8.73
C ILE A 118 25.25 12.17 9.27
N ARG A 119 26.47 12.50 8.84
CA ARG A 119 27.15 13.76 9.13
C ARG A 119 27.87 14.18 7.86
N VAL A 120 27.61 15.41 7.42
CA VAL A 120 28.30 16.01 6.29
C VAL A 120 29.41 16.89 6.85
N PRO A 121 30.69 16.57 6.60
CA PRO A 121 31.78 17.38 7.09
C PRO A 121 31.86 18.70 6.31
N TYR A 122 32.37 19.75 6.95
CA TYR A 122 32.38 21.10 6.38
C TYR A 122 33.09 21.19 5.01
N ASN A 123 34.17 20.43 4.82
CA ASN A 123 34.89 20.40 3.56
C ASN A 123 34.05 19.85 2.40
N GLU A 124 33.11 18.93 2.65
CA GLU A 124 32.20 18.44 1.60
C GLU A 124 31.18 19.50 1.19
N ILE A 125 30.74 20.33 2.15
CA ILE A 125 29.84 21.47 1.89
C ILE A 125 30.55 22.52 1.05
N GLU A 126 31.80 22.85 1.40
CA GLU A 126 32.64 23.80 0.65
C GLU A 126 32.91 23.32 -0.78
N LEU A 127 33.34 22.06 -0.93
CA LEU A 127 33.55 21.45 -2.25
C LEU A 127 32.28 21.46 -3.11
N PHE A 128 31.13 21.12 -2.52
CA PHE A 128 29.86 21.17 -3.26
C PHE A 128 29.52 22.57 -3.75
N TYR A 129 29.75 23.59 -2.91
CA TYR A 129 29.54 24.98 -3.31
C TYR A 129 30.48 25.38 -4.45
N GLU A 130 31.77 25.07 -4.33
CA GLU A 130 32.79 25.38 -5.35
C GLU A 130 32.50 24.69 -6.70
N ASP A 131 32.05 23.45 -6.67
CA ASP A 131 31.69 22.68 -7.87
C ASP A 131 30.40 23.18 -8.54
N ASN A 132 29.56 23.95 -7.83
CA ASN A 132 28.24 24.39 -8.28
C ASN A 132 28.00 25.90 -8.16
N VAL A 133 29.06 26.73 -8.14
CA VAL A 133 28.97 28.19 -7.93
C VAL A 133 27.97 28.87 -8.88
N GLU A 134 27.88 28.41 -10.13
CA GLU A 134 26.96 28.97 -11.13
C GLU A 134 25.48 28.83 -10.71
N PHE A 135 25.13 27.76 -9.99
CA PHE A 135 23.76 27.52 -9.51
C PHE A 135 23.34 28.53 -8.42
N PHE A 136 24.29 28.99 -7.62
CA PHE A 136 24.05 29.92 -6.52
C PHE A 136 24.05 31.40 -6.96
N GLN A 137 24.18 31.69 -8.26
CA GLN A 137 24.03 33.03 -8.84
C GLN A 137 24.84 34.15 -8.16
N GLY A 138 25.98 33.81 -7.55
CA GLY A 138 26.85 34.73 -6.85
C GLY A 138 26.48 35.01 -5.38
N GLU A 139 25.53 34.28 -4.79
CA GLU A 139 25.31 34.25 -3.34
C GLU A 139 26.57 33.81 -2.60
N ASN A 140 26.77 34.28 -1.37
CA ASN A 140 27.96 33.92 -0.60
C ASN A 140 27.81 32.52 -0.01
N PHE A 141 28.90 31.75 0.03
CA PHE A 141 28.97 30.45 0.70
C PHE A 141 28.32 30.45 2.09
N PHE A 142 28.58 31.45 2.93
CA PHE A 142 28.04 31.49 4.28
C PHE A 142 26.52 31.63 4.34
N ASP A 143 25.91 32.23 3.31
CA ASP A 143 24.47 32.44 3.24
C ASP A 143 23.75 31.14 2.82
N VAL A 144 24.37 30.35 1.94
CA VAL A 144 23.79 29.10 1.41
C VAL A 144 24.28 27.83 2.11
N ARG A 145 25.26 27.94 3.01
CA ARG A 145 25.92 26.79 3.67
C ARG A 145 24.92 25.81 4.29
N ASP A 146 23.96 26.32 5.06
CA ASP A 146 23.01 25.48 5.81
C ASP A 146 22.03 24.78 4.86
N GLU A 147 21.70 25.41 3.72
CA GLU A 147 20.88 24.81 2.67
C GLU A 147 21.63 23.70 1.94
N ILE A 148 22.92 23.92 1.64
CA ILE A 148 23.80 22.90 1.06
C ILE A 148 23.95 21.72 2.02
N GLU A 149 24.20 21.97 3.31
CA GLU A 149 24.28 20.92 4.32
C GLU A 149 22.98 20.09 4.36
N ALA A 150 21.83 20.76 4.42
CA ALA A 150 20.52 20.10 4.43
C ALA A 150 20.31 19.26 3.16
N TYR A 151 20.67 19.78 1.99
CA TYR A 151 20.60 19.06 0.73
C TYR A 151 21.51 17.82 0.70
N LEU A 152 22.76 17.94 1.14
CA LEU A 152 23.72 16.85 1.17
C LEU A 152 23.31 15.75 2.16
N VAL A 153 22.81 16.16 3.34
CA VAL A 153 22.23 15.23 4.32
C VAL A 153 21.05 14.48 3.70
N GLU A 154 20.11 15.19 3.09
CA GLU A 154 18.92 14.57 2.47
C GLU A 154 19.30 13.64 1.31
N THR A 155 20.29 14.01 0.52
CA THR A 155 20.84 13.17 -0.57
C THR A 155 21.40 11.85 -0.03
N GLU A 156 22.22 11.91 1.03
CA GLU A 156 22.77 10.73 1.68
C GLU A 156 21.70 9.90 2.41
N VAL A 157 20.69 10.55 3.01
CA VAL A 157 19.53 9.86 3.60
C VAL A 157 18.81 9.05 2.53
N ASN A 158 18.50 9.66 1.38
CA ASN A 158 17.78 8.99 0.30
C ASN A 158 18.57 7.80 -0.26
N LYS A 159 19.88 7.96 -0.46
CA LYS A 159 20.76 6.87 -0.87
C LYS A 159 20.71 5.70 0.10
N ARG A 160 20.94 5.94 1.40
CA ARG A 160 20.91 4.89 2.43
C ARG A 160 19.52 4.28 2.60
N LEU A 161 18.46 5.06 2.42
CA LEU A 161 17.10 4.57 2.48
C LEU A 161 16.82 3.60 1.33
N ILE A 162 17.27 3.92 0.11
CA ILE A 162 17.16 3.02 -1.05
C ILE A 162 17.91 1.72 -0.78
N ASP A 163 19.16 1.78 -0.33
CA ASP A 163 19.96 0.60 0.01
C ASP A 163 19.26 -0.25 1.08
N HIS A 164 18.75 0.40 2.13
CA HIS A 164 18.02 -0.27 3.19
C HIS A 164 16.74 -0.94 2.69
N ILE A 165 15.95 -0.28 1.84
CA ILE A 165 14.75 -0.86 1.24
C ILE A 165 15.11 -2.07 0.38
N ASN A 166 16.20 -2.00 -0.40
CA ASN A 166 16.66 -3.12 -1.22
C ASN A 166 17.01 -4.33 -0.34
N GLU A 167 17.73 -4.14 0.76
CA GLU A 167 17.98 -5.22 1.73
C GLU A 167 16.70 -5.81 2.33
N LEU A 168 15.68 -4.98 2.56
CA LEU A 168 14.38 -5.47 3.06
C LEU A 168 13.64 -6.27 1.99
N ARG A 169 13.72 -5.85 0.72
CA ARG A 169 13.11 -6.55 -0.42
C ARG A 169 13.76 -7.91 -0.64
N GLU A 170 15.08 -8.03 -0.50
CA GLU A 170 15.80 -9.31 -0.61
C GLU A 170 15.38 -10.32 0.45
N LYS A 171 14.99 -9.85 1.64
CA LYS A 171 14.59 -10.69 2.78
C LYS A 171 13.10 -11.00 2.81
N ALA A 172 12.29 -10.26 2.06
CA ALA A 172 10.84 -10.37 2.05
C ALA A 172 10.34 -11.27 0.93
N TYR A 173 9.26 -12.01 1.19
CA TYR A 173 8.51 -12.67 0.14
C TYR A 173 7.58 -11.66 -0.54
N ILE A 174 7.87 -11.33 -1.80
CA ILE A 174 7.08 -10.38 -2.59
C ILE A 174 6.50 -11.09 -3.81
N ARG A 175 5.17 -11.05 -3.94
CA ARG A 175 4.45 -11.58 -5.09
C ARG A 175 3.52 -10.51 -5.66
N LYS A 176 3.91 -9.93 -6.81
CA LYS A 176 3.05 -9.04 -7.60
C LYS A 176 2.02 -9.89 -8.37
N GLN A 177 0.72 -9.64 -8.15
CA GLN A 177 -0.36 -10.15 -8.99
C GLN A 177 -0.68 -9.07 -10.01
N LEU A 178 -0.04 -9.15 -11.18
CA LEU A 178 -0.31 -8.26 -12.31
C LEU A 178 -1.81 -8.15 -12.56
N ILE A 179 -2.31 -6.92 -12.54
CA ILE A 179 -3.60 -6.55 -13.12
C ILE A 179 -3.41 -6.77 -14.62
N ARG A 180 -3.86 -7.90 -15.14
CA ARG A 180 -3.98 -8.08 -16.60
C ARG A 180 -4.96 -6.99 -17.04
N GLY A 181 -4.46 -6.01 -17.80
CA GLY A 181 -5.31 -4.99 -18.40
C GLY A 181 -6.37 -5.67 -19.26
N ASP A 182 -7.63 -5.40 -18.94
CA ASP A 182 -8.71 -5.42 -19.92
C ASP A 182 -8.73 -4.05 -20.62
#